data_AF-A0A7R6XWD9-F1
#
_entry.id   AF-A0A7R6XWD9-F1
#
_cell.length_a   1.000
_cell.length_b   1.000
_cell.length_c   1.000
_cell.angle_alpha   90.00
_cell.angle_beta   90.00
_cell.angle_gamma   90.00
#
_symmetry.space_group_name_H-M   'P 1'
#
loop_
_entity.id
_entity.type
_entity.pdbx_description
1 polymer ?
#
loop_
_entity_poly.entity_id
_entity_poly.type
_entity_poly.pdbx_seq_one_letter_code
_entity_poly.pdbx_strand_id
1 'polypeptide(L)'
;MTFLDYLISVDARTALMGRMMQKLGVDRQLKVVADHAAVTNRAVDRCRSCGHQDECSTWLDQHLQADEPPDYCRNRDLIARLQHAAGQR
;
A
#
# COMPACT_ATOMS: atom_id res chain seq x y z
N MET A 1 26.84 0.37 0.23
CA MET A 1 25.60 0.60 1.00
C MET A 1 25.76 -0.11 2.33
N THR A 2 25.57 0.59 3.44
CA THR A 2 25.68 -0.02 4.77
C THR A 2 24.38 -0.76 5.11
N PHE A 3 24.42 -1.67 6.07
CA PHE A 3 23.23 -2.37 6.55
C PHE A 3 22.15 -1.39 7.08
N LEU A 4 22.57 -0.28 7.70
CA LEU A 4 21.67 0.78 8.15
C LEU A 4 20.93 1.45 6.99
N ASP A 5 21.63 1.79 5.90
CA ASP A 5 21.01 2.43 4.72
C ASP A 5 19.92 1.53 4.10
N TYR A 6 20.17 0.22 4.08
CA TYR A 6 19.20 -0.75 3.60
C TYR A 6 17.94 -0.80 4.48
N LEU A 7 18.09 -0.83 5.80
CA LEU A 7 16.96 -0.85 6.73
C LEU A 7 16.10 0.41 6.60
N ILE A 8 16.73 1.59 6.55
CA ILE A 8 16.04 2.87 6.36
C ILE A 8 15.24 2.87 5.04
N SER A 9 15.83 2.36 3.96
CA SER A 9 15.14 2.27 2.66
C SER A 9 13.97 1.28 2.68
N VAL A 10 14.11 0.14 3.37
CA VAL A 10 13.03 -0.85 3.51
C VAL A 10 11.87 -0.28 4.32
N ASP A 11 12.16 0.44 5.40
CA ASP A 11 11.15 1.09 6.23
C ASP A 11 10.39 2.17 5.45
N ALA A 12 11.10 2.99 4.65
CA ALA A 12 10.48 3.98 3.79
C ALA A 12 9.53 3.37 2.75
N ARG A 13 9.92 2.25 2.12
CA ARG A 13 9.08 1.54 1.14
C ARG A 13 7.86 0.89 1.79
N THR A 14 8.02 0.36 3.00
CA THR A 14 6.93 -0.24 3.76
C THR A 14 5.93 0.83 4.22
N ALA A 15 6.42 2.02 4.59
CA ALA A 15 5.58 3.15 4.94
C ALA A 15 4.69 3.61 3.78
N LEU A 16 5.16 3.57 2.53
CA LEU A 16 4.34 3.92 1.35
C LEU A 16 3.10 3.02 1.20
N MET A 17 3.25 1.71 1.44
CA MET A 17 2.13 0.78 1.40
C MET A 17 1.06 1.15 2.45
N GLY A 18 1.49 1.40 3.70
CA GLY A 18 0.58 1.79 4.78
C GLY A 18 -0.16 3.10 4.46
N ARG A 19 0.56 4.11 3.95
CA ARG A 19 -0.01 5.39 3.51
C ARG A 19 -1.04 5.21 2.39
N MET A 20 -0.77 4.33 1.42
CA MET A 20 -1.71 4.02 0.34
C MET A 20 -3.00 3.39 0.86
N MET A 21 -2.90 2.40 1.76
CA MET A 21 -4.09 1.75 2.33
C MET A 21 -4.94 2.72 3.15
N GLN A 22 -4.29 3.62 3.89
CA GLN A 22 -4.98 4.67 4.64
C GLN A 22 -5.65 5.70 3.70
N LYS A 23 -4.94 6.14 2.66
CA LYS A 23 -5.45 7.11 1.67
C LYS A 23 -6.73 6.65 1.01
N LEU A 24 -6.82 5.35 0.73
CA LEU A 24 -7.96 4.70 0.07
C LEU A 24 -8.99 4.15 1.06
N GLY A 25 -8.80 4.37 2.36
CA GLY A 25 -9.77 4.01 3.40
C GLY A 25 -9.95 2.49 3.62
N VAL A 26 -8.95 1.68 3.24
CA VAL A 26 -9.01 0.19 3.32
C VAL A 26 -8.13 -0.41 4.42
N ASP A 27 -7.42 0.42 5.19
CA ASP A 27 -6.49 -0.03 6.24
C ASP A 27 -7.20 -0.83 7.35
N ARG A 28 -8.44 -0.46 7.67
CA ARG A 28 -9.26 -1.17 8.66
C ARG A 28 -9.71 -2.53 8.14
N GLN A 29 -10.15 -2.60 6.89
CA GLN A 29 -10.59 -3.83 6.25
C GLN A 29 -9.44 -4.81 6.13
N LEU A 30 -8.25 -4.32 5.78
CA LEU A 30 -7.05 -5.15 5.73
C LEU A 30 -6.74 -5.81 7.08
N LYS A 31 -7.02 -5.17 8.22
CA LYS A 31 -6.76 -5.74 9.56
C LYS A 31 -7.75 -6.82 9.98
N VAL A 32 -8.93 -6.88 9.36
CA VAL A 32 -9.99 -7.83 9.73
C VAL A 32 -10.13 -9.00 8.76
N VAL A 33 -9.37 -9.01 7.64
CA VAL A 33 -9.36 -10.18 6.76
C VAL A 33 -8.74 -11.39 7.47
N ALA A 34 -9.21 -12.58 7.11
CA ALA A 34 -8.58 -13.82 7.53
C ALA A 34 -7.10 -13.84 7.10
N ASP A 35 -6.22 -14.25 8.02
CA ASP A 35 -4.77 -14.27 7.80
C ASP A 35 -4.18 -12.91 7.38
N HIS A 36 -4.67 -11.81 8.00
CA HIS A 36 -4.26 -10.44 7.67
C HIS A 36 -2.74 -10.25 7.65
N ALA A 37 -1.98 -10.93 8.51
CA ALA A 37 -0.53 -10.83 8.57
C ALA A 37 0.11 -11.32 7.25
N ALA A 38 -0.27 -12.50 6.77
CA ALA A 38 0.25 -13.02 5.50
C ALA A 38 -0.25 -12.20 4.29
N VAL A 39 -1.48 -11.69 4.33
CA VAL A 39 -2.00 -10.78 3.29
C VAL A 39 -1.18 -9.48 3.26
N THR A 40 -0.90 -8.90 4.42
CA THR A 40 -0.11 -7.67 4.55
C THR A 40 1.32 -7.87 4.05
N ASN A 41 1.99 -8.95 4.46
CA ASN A 41 3.35 -9.25 4.01
C ASN A 41 3.43 -9.38 2.48
N ARG A 42 2.50 -10.13 1.86
CA ARG A 42 2.43 -10.24 0.39
C ARG A 42 2.15 -8.91 -0.30
N ALA A 43 1.37 -8.02 0.32
CA ALA A 43 1.11 -6.69 -0.23
C ALA A 43 2.33 -5.76 -0.11
N VAL A 44 3.08 -5.84 1.00
CA VAL A 44 4.35 -5.14 1.18
C VAL A 44 5.38 -5.63 0.15
N ASP A 45 5.52 -6.94 -0.05
CA ASP A 45 6.44 -7.50 -1.04
C ASP A 45 6.15 -7.02 -2.46
N ARG A 46 4.87 -7.01 -2.86
CA ARG A 46 4.42 -6.46 -4.16
C ARG A 46 4.67 -4.96 -4.28
N CYS A 47 4.48 -4.20 -3.20
CA CYS A 47 4.73 -2.76 -3.19
C CYS A 47 6.22 -2.45 -3.31
N ARG A 48 7.06 -3.11 -2.49
CA ARG A 48 8.51 -2.91 -2.44
C ARG A 48 9.20 -3.22 -3.78
N SER A 49 8.64 -4.18 -4.52
CA SER A 49 9.13 -4.63 -5.83
C SER A 49 8.49 -3.90 -7.02
N CYS A 50 7.60 -2.93 -6.83
CA CYS A 50 6.87 -2.32 -7.94
C CYS A 50 7.73 -1.40 -8.83
N GLY A 51 8.83 -0.85 -8.31
CA GLY A 51 9.72 0.07 -9.02
C GLY A 51 9.26 1.54 -9.10
N HIS A 52 8.05 1.88 -8.63
CA HIS A 52 7.46 3.24 -8.74
C HIS A 52 7.42 3.99 -7.40
N GLN A 53 8.50 3.95 -6.61
CA GLN A 53 8.49 4.52 -5.24
C GLN A 53 8.31 6.04 -5.22
N ASP A 54 9.05 6.75 -6.07
CA ASP A 54 9.02 8.22 -6.11
C ASP A 54 7.66 8.73 -6.60
N GLU A 55 7.16 8.15 -7.70
CA GLU A 55 5.83 8.41 -8.24
C GLU A 55 4.72 8.14 -7.22
N CYS A 56 4.85 7.07 -6.43
CA CYS A 56 3.92 6.72 -5.35
C CYS A 56 3.92 7.76 -4.23
N SER A 57 5.11 8.18 -3.78
CA SER A 57 5.19 9.22 -2.75
C SER A 57 4.57 10.52 -3.25
N THR A 58 4.94 10.99 -4.44
CA THR A 58 4.38 12.22 -5.02
C THR A 58 2.86 12.14 -5.17
N TRP A 59 2.34 11.03 -5.67
CA TRP A 59 0.89 10.84 -5.79
C TRP A 59 0.19 10.89 -4.43
N LEU A 60 0.76 10.24 -3.42
CA LEU A 60 0.25 10.25 -2.04
C LEU A 60 0.30 11.63 -1.39
N ASP A 61 1.28 12.46 -1.74
CA ASP A 61 1.40 13.83 -1.21
C ASP A 61 0.41 14.78 -1.89
N GLN A 62 0.10 14.56 -3.17
CA GLN A 62 -0.78 15.43 -3.97
C GLN A 62 -2.28 15.21 -3.73
N HIS A 63 -2.70 13.98 -3.40
CA HIS A 63 -4.11 13.65 -3.26
C HIS A 63 -4.51 13.65 -1.80
N LEU A 64 -5.47 14.46 -1.36
CA LEU A 64 -5.94 14.41 0.03
C LEU A 64 -6.71 13.11 0.31
N GLN A 65 -7.58 12.72 -0.64
CA GLN A 65 -8.34 11.47 -0.66
C GLN A 65 -8.39 10.96 -2.10
N ALA A 66 -8.57 9.65 -2.27
CA ALA A 66 -8.73 9.02 -3.57
C ALA A 66 -9.60 7.77 -3.45
N ASP A 67 -10.40 7.49 -4.48
CA ASP A 67 -11.24 6.29 -4.54
C ASP A 67 -10.53 5.12 -5.22
N GLU A 68 -9.49 5.40 -6.02
CA GLU A 68 -8.72 4.39 -6.75
C GLU A 68 -7.23 4.62 -6.60
N PRO A 69 -6.43 3.53 -6.50
CA PRO A 69 -4.99 3.63 -6.57
C PRO A 69 -4.56 3.98 -8.01
N PRO A 70 -3.35 4.54 -8.18
CA PRO A 70 -2.78 4.76 -9.50
C PRO A 70 -2.58 3.45 -10.28
N ASP A 71 -2.62 3.52 -11.61
CA ASP A 71 -2.60 2.34 -12.49
C ASP A 71 -1.36 1.44 -12.32
N TYR A 72 -0.21 2.01 -11.94
CA TYR A 72 1.01 1.26 -11.70
C TYR A 72 0.98 0.45 -10.38
N CYS A 73 -0.02 0.65 -9.52
CA CYS A 73 -0.08 0.01 -8.21
C CYS A 73 -0.31 -1.50 -8.33
N ARG A 74 0.73 -2.31 -8.02
CA ARG A 74 0.63 -3.78 -7.99
C ARG A 74 -0.33 -4.35 -6.93
N ASN A 75 -0.85 -3.49 -6.04
CA ASN A 75 -1.85 -3.86 -5.04
C ASN A 75 -3.28 -3.46 -5.44
N ARG A 76 -3.51 -2.93 -6.66
CA ARG A 76 -4.83 -2.46 -7.10
C ARG A 76 -5.95 -3.48 -6.92
N ASP A 77 -5.74 -4.73 -7.31
CA ASP A 77 -6.73 -5.79 -7.14
C ASP A 77 -7.04 -6.13 -5.67
N LEU A 78 -6.01 -6.08 -4.80
CA LEU A 78 -6.22 -6.29 -3.37
C LEU A 78 -7.06 -5.14 -2.80
N ILE A 79 -6.73 -3.91 -3.15
CA ILE A 79 -7.44 -2.71 -2.70
C ILE A 79 -8.91 -2.78 -3.14
N ALA A 80 -9.18 -3.09 -4.41
CA ALA A 80 -10.55 -3.21 -4.92
C ALA A 80 -11.38 -4.25 -4.14
N ARG A 81 -10.78 -5.40 -3.80
CA ARG A 81 -11.43 -6.42 -2.97
C ARG A 81 -11.74 -5.92 -1.55
N LEU A 82 -10.81 -5.15 -0.95
CA LEU A 82 -11.02 -4.56 0.38
C LEU A 82 -12.10 -3.48 0.36
N GLN A 83 -12.17 -2.66 -0.69
CA GLN A 83 -13.22 -1.65 -0.88
C GLN A 83 -14.60 -2.30 -1.02
N HIS A 84 -14.70 -3.36 -1.81
CA HIS A 84 -15.94 -4.13 -1.95
C HIS A 84 -16.36 -4.75 -0.60
N ALA A 85 -15.42 -5.32 0.15
CA ALA A 85 -15.68 -5.83 1.51
C ALA A 85 -16.08 -4.72 2.51
N ALA A 86 -15.67 -3.47 2.26
CA ALA A 86 -16.03 -2.30 3.06
C ALA A 86 -17.45 -1.78 2.76
N GLY A 87 -18.13 -2.26 1.72
CA GLY A 87 -19.36 -1.67 1.19
C GLY A 87 -19.12 -0.33 0.50
N GLN A 88 -17.89 -0.05 0.05
CA GLN A 88 -17.53 1.21 -0.60
C GLN A 88 -17.76 1.21 -2.13
N ARG A 89 -18.23 0.11 -2.71
CA ARG A 89 -18.73 -0.01 -4.10
C ARG A 89 -19.54 -1.30 -4.22
#